data_AF-A0A8T0PPE6-F1
#
_entry.id   AF-A0A8T0PPE6-F1
#
_cell.length_a   1.000
_cell.length_b   1.000
_cell.length_c   1.000
_cell.angle_alpha   90.00
_cell.angle_beta   90.00
_cell.angle_gamma   90.00
#
_symmetry.space_group_name_H-M   'P 1'
#
loop_
_entity.id
_entity.type
_entity.pdbx_description
1 polymer ?
#
loop_
_entity_poly.entity_id
_entity_poly.type
_entity_poly.pdbx_seq_one_letter_code
_entity_poly.pdbx_strand_id
1 'polypeptide(L)'
;MENQLAAEPPEGEEPKSKAEVVADVLERNSKNNQFLQKVGLQAEQRPRICGRDAAAQLEAEKMANAGLRSIISNQSKQLEEVEQARIRDKEEMNKKYANLEAKLELLLGTN
;
A
#
# COMPACT_ATOMS: atom_id res chain seq x y z
N MET A 1 -2.20 45.92 32.60
CA MET A 1 -1.93 45.37 31.27
C MET A 1 -0.99 46.33 30.58
N GLU A 2 0.30 46.05 30.69
CA GLU A 2 1.39 46.93 30.24
C GLU A 2 1.80 46.59 28.80
N ASN A 3 2.20 47.62 28.06
CA ASN A 3 2.61 47.60 26.67
C ASN A 3 3.73 46.59 26.40
N GLN A 4 3.39 45.44 25.79
CA GLN A 4 4.37 44.53 25.19
C GLN A 4 4.84 45.00 23.79
N LEU A 5 4.68 46.29 23.46
CA LEU A 5 5.11 46.88 22.19
C LEU A 5 6.60 47.28 22.20
N ALA A 6 7.31 47.09 23.31
CA ALA A 6 8.70 47.53 23.49
C ALA A 6 9.65 46.39 23.90
N ALA A 7 9.40 45.16 23.46
CA ALA A 7 10.46 44.16 23.44
C ALA A 7 11.28 44.43 22.18
N GLU A 8 12.39 45.16 22.36
CA GLU A 8 13.39 45.40 21.33
C GLU A 8 13.88 44.03 20.81
N PRO A 9 13.82 43.76 19.49
CA PRO A 9 14.34 42.52 18.94
C PRO A 9 15.83 42.41 19.29
N PRO A 10 16.36 41.22 19.64
CA PRO A 10 17.79 41.03 19.79
C PRO A 10 18.49 41.47 18.49
N GLU A 11 19.60 42.20 18.63
CA GLU A 11 20.31 42.85 17.52
C GLU A 11 20.48 41.90 16.32
N GLY A 12 19.76 42.19 15.23
CA GLY A 12 19.86 41.48 13.95
C GLY A 12 18.56 40.87 13.43
N GLU A 13 17.48 40.81 14.22
CA GLU A 13 16.18 40.31 13.74
C GLU A 13 15.25 41.44 13.31
N GLU A 14 14.60 41.28 12.16
CA GLU A 14 13.61 42.22 11.65
C GLU A 14 12.40 42.24 12.62
N PRO A 15 11.91 43.43 13.03
CA PRO A 15 10.84 43.51 14.02
C PRO A 15 9.59 42.80 13.52
N LYS A 16 9.00 41.95 14.38
CA LYS A 16 7.76 41.22 14.07
C LYS A 16 6.72 42.16 13.49
N SER A 17 6.11 41.73 12.39
CA SER A 17 5.05 42.49 11.75
C SER A 17 3.87 42.63 12.71
N LYS A 18 3.13 43.75 12.60
CA LYS A 18 1.91 43.98 13.38
C LYS A 18 0.93 42.81 13.25
N ALA A 19 0.88 42.18 12.08
CA ALA A 19 0.01 41.01 11.83
C ALA A 19 0.43 39.78 12.67
N GLU A 20 1.72 39.58 12.85
CA GLU A 20 2.29 38.46 13.59
C GLU A 20 2.13 38.67 15.11
N VAL A 21 2.34 39.90 15.60
CA VAL A 21 2.07 40.25 17.00
C VAL A 21 0.59 40.02 17.35
N VAL A 22 -0.32 40.37 16.42
CA VAL A 22 -1.76 40.11 16.60
C VAL A 22 -2.06 38.61 16.56
N ALA A 23 -1.39 37.84 15.71
CA ALA A 23 -1.55 36.38 15.66
C ALA A 23 -1.10 35.72 16.98
N ASP A 24 0.07 36.10 17.50
CA ASP A 24 0.62 35.59 18.78
C ASP A 24 -0.35 35.83 19.96
N VAL A 25 -0.95 37.02 20.01
CA VAL A 25 -1.93 37.36 21.06
C VAL A 25 -3.21 36.54 20.91
N LEU A 26 -3.73 36.43 19.69
CA LEU A 26 -4.94 35.67 19.39
C LEU A 26 -4.77 34.16 19.65
N GLU A 27 -3.58 33.63 19.43
CA GLU A 27 -3.24 32.23 19.68
C GLU A 27 -3.07 31.94 21.17
N ARG A 28 -2.42 32.83 21.93
CA ARG A 28 -2.33 32.73 23.40
C ARG A 28 -3.71 32.77 24.07
N ASN A 29 -4.64 33.52 23.51
CA ASN A 29 -5.99 33.65 24.04
C ASN A 29 -6.91 32.49 23.58
N SER A 30 -6.75 32.01 22.35
CA SER A 30 -7.59 30.96 21.76
C SER A 30 -6.74 29.96 20.97
N LYS A 31 -6.61 28.74 21.54
CA LYS A 31 -5.76 27.66 21.01
C LYS A 31 -6.18 27.13 19.63
N ASN A 32 -7.39 27.43 19.15
CA ASN A 32 -7.94 26.98 17.87
C ASN A 32 -8.65 28.13 17.13
N ASN A 33 -7.94 29.23 16.93
CA ASN A 33 -8.52 30.39 16.29
C ASN A 33 -8.75 30.16 14.78
N GLN A 34 -10.03 30.02 14.37
CA GLN A 34 -10.40 29.80 12.96
C GLN A 34 -9.99 30.94 12.03
N PHE A 35 -9.90 32.18 12.53
CA PHE A 35 -9.43 33.30 11.74
C PHE A 35 -7.97 33.10 11.37
N LEU A 36 -7.10 32.78 12.34
CA LEU A 36 -5.69 32.47 12.11
C LEU A 36 -5.50 31.28 11.15
N GLN A 37 -6.35 30.26 11.25
CA GLN A 37 -6.36 29.12 10.33
C GLN A 37 -6.70 29.55 8.89
N LYS A 38 -7.72 30.40 8.71
CA LYS A 38 -8.19 30.85 7.38
C LYS A 38 -7.23 31.81 6.71
N VAL A 39 -6.56 32.67 7.48
CA VAL A 39 -5.57 33.62 6.95
C VAL A 39 -4.15 33.04 6.89
N GLY A 40 -3.97 31.77 7.27
CA GLY A 40 -2.69 31.07 7.17
C GLY A 40 -1.64 31.51 8.20
N LEU A 41 -2.06 32.13 9.30
CA LEU A 41 -1.19 32.65 10.36
C LEU A 41 -1.24 31.81 11.66
N GLN A 42 -1.86 30.64 11.64
CA GLN A 42 -1.81 29.71 12.77
C GLN A 42 -0.43 29.06 12.83
N ALA A 43 0.20 29.02 14.01
CA ALA A 43 1.45 28.29 14.21
C ALA A 43 1.17 26.78 14.09
N GLU A 44 1.26 26.29 12.86
CA GLU A 44 1.33 24.89 12.42
C GLU A 44 0.75 23.83 13.37
N GLN A 45 -0.58 23.70 13.40
CA GLN A 45 -1.20 22.39 13.57
C GLN A 45 -2.05 22.05 12.35
N ARG A 46 -1.37 21.90 11.21
CA ARG A 46 -1.82 20.91 10.23
C ARG A 46 -1.80 19.55 10.94
N PRO A 47 -2.86 18.72 10.86
CA PRO A 47 -2.73 17.31 11.14
C PRO A 47 -1.64 16.78 10.21
N ARG A 48 -0.44 16.60 10.73
CA ARG A 48 0.66 16.02 9.98
C ARG A 48 0.25 14.57 9.78
N ILE A 49 -0.29 14.24 8.62
CA ILE A 49 -0.17 12.87 8.11
C ILE A 49 1.34 12.65 8.06
N CYS A 50 1.88 12.01 9.09
CA CYS A 50 3.31 11.85 9.25
C CYS A 50 3.75 11.00 8.06
N GLY A 51 4.54 11.56 7.14
CA GLY A 51 5.05 10.80 5.98
C GLY A 51 5.79 9.53 6.38
N ARG A 52 6.25 9.45 7.65
CA ARG A 52 6.83 8.27 8.28
C ARG A 52 5.81 7.13 8.43
N ASP A 53 4.55 7.44 8.74
CA ASP A 53 3.46 6.46 8.84
C ASP A 53 3.05 5.96 7.46
N ALA A 54 3.02 6.84 6.45
CA ALA A 54 2.76 6.46 5.07
C ALA A 54 3.87 5.58 4.47
N ALA A 55 5.14 5.89 4.76
CA ALA A 55 6.27 5.08 4.31
C ALA A 55 6.30 3.70 4.99
N ALA A 56 6.00 3.64 6.29
CA ALA A 56 5.91 2.37 7.02
C ALA A 56 4.76 1.50 6.50
N GLN A 57 3.60 2.09 6.21
CA GLN A 57 2.47 1.39 5.58
C GLN A 57 2.83 0.87 4.19
N LEU A 58 3.50 1.68 3.36
CA LEU A 58 3.94 1.26 2.03
C LEU A 58 4.91 0.09 2.08
N GLU A 59 5.89 0.10 2.99
CA GLU A 59 6.82 -1.03 3.14
C GLU A 59 6.12 -2.28 3.66
N ALA A 60 5.17 -2.16 4.60
CA ALA A 60 4.36 -3.29 5.04
C ALA A 60 3.52 -3.89 3.89
N GLU A 61 2.92 -3.05 3.06
CA GLU A 61 2.17 -3.47 1.88
C GLU A 61 3.07 -4.14 0.84
N LYS A 62 4.26 -3.62 0.57
CA LYS A 62 5.23 -4.25 -0.34
C LYS A 62 5.62 -5.65 0.13
N MET A 63 5.89 -5.81 1.43
CA MET A 63 6.23 -7.10 2.01
C MET A 63 5.06 -8.08 1.92
N ALA A 64 3.83 -7.65 2.22
CA ALA A 64 2.64 -8.46 2.06
C ALA A 64 2.41 -8.86 0.59
N ASN A 65 2.60 -7.91 -0.34
CA ASN A 65 2.47 -8.14 -1.78
C ASN A 65 3.51 -9.14 -2.29
N ALA A 66 4.76 -9.06 -1.82
CA ALA A 66 5.79 -10.03 -2.13
C ALA A 66 5.41 -11.45 -1.65
N GLY A 67 4.85 -11.55 -0.43
CA GLY A 67 4.32 -12.82 0.10
C GLY A 67 3.21 -13.39 -0.78
N LEU A 68 2.23 -12.56 -1.16
CA LEU A 68 1.15 -12.96 -2.07
C LEU A 68 1.67 -13.42 -3.44
N ARG A 69 2.64 -12.70 -4.02
CA ARG A 69 3.25 -13.10 -5.30
C ARG A 69 3.96 -14.45 -5.20
N SER A 70 4.63 -14.71 -4.08
CA SER A 70 5.27 -16.01 -3.83
C SER A 70 4.24 -17.15 -3.75
N ILE A 71 3.13 -16.92 -3.04
CA ILE A 71 2.03 -17.89 -2.94
C ILE A 71 1.44 -18.17 -4.33
N ILE A 72 1.13 -17.13 -5.10
CA ILE A 72 0.58 -17.26 -6.45
C ILE A 72 1.54 -18.05 -7.33
N SER A 73 2.83 -17.72 -7.32
CA SER A 73 3.83 -18.42 -8.13
C SER A 73 3.93 -19.91 -7.77
N ASN A 74 3.89 -20.24 -6.47
CA ASN A 74 3.91 -21.62 -6.02
C ASN A 74 2.64 -22.37 -6.47
N GLN A 75 1.46 -21.79 -6.24
CA GLN A 75 0.18 -22.36 -6.65
C GLN A 75 0.10 -22.57 -8.17
N SER A 76 0.57 -21.61 -8.97
CA SER A 76 0.64 -21.75 -10.42
C SER A 76 1.50 -22.94 -10.84
N LYS A 77 2.67 -23.12 -10.21
CA LYS A 77 3.54 -24.26 -10.48
C LYS A 77 2.90 -25.59 -10.09
N GLN A 78 2.27 -25.66 -8.92
CA GLN A 78 1.56 -26.86 -8.47
C GLN A 78 0.42 -27.24 -9.42
N LEU A 79 -0.35 -26.26 -9.89
CA LEU A 79 -1.42 -26.48 -10.86
C LEU A 79 -0.89 -27.00 -12.19
N GLU A 80 0.22 -26.44 -12.67
CA GLU A 80 0.87 -26.92 -13.90
C GLU A 80 1.34 -28.36 -13.75
N GLU A 81 2.00 -28.72 -12.64
CA GLU A 81 2.45 -30.08 -12.36
C GLU A 81 1.29 -31.09 -12.32
N VAL A 82 0.18 -30.72 -11.66
CA VAL A 82 -1.03 -31.54 -11.57
C VAL A 82 -1.67 -31.72 -12.95
N GLU A 83 -1.79 -30.66 -13.73
CA GLU A 83 -2.38 -30.74 -15.07
C GLU A 83 -1.52 -31.59 -16.01
N GLN A 84 -0.20 -31.46 -15.93
CA GLN A 84 0.73 -32.32 -16.69
C GLN A 84 0.63 -33.79 -16.28
N ALA A 85 0.48 -34.09 -14.99
CA ALA A 85 0.22 -35.46 -14.53
C ALA A 85 -1.10 -36.01 -15.09
N ARG A 86 -2.17 -35.21 -15.01
CA ARG A 86 -3.49 -35.58 -15.54
C ARG A 86 -3.46 -35.86 -17.05
N ILE A 87 -2.72 -35.06 -17.82
CA ILE A 87 -2.53 -35.25 -19.26
C ILE A 87 -1.82 -36.58 -19.53
N ARG A 88 -0.70 -36.86 -18.85
CA ARG A 88 0.04 -38.12 -18.99
C ARG A 88 -0.82 -39.34 -18.67
N ASP A 89 -1.56 -39.30 -17.56
CA ASP A 89 -2.45 -40.39 -17.16
C ASP A 89 -3.54 -40.63 -18.22
N LYS A 90 -4.12 -39.55 -18.76
CA LYS A 90 -5.12 -39.63 -19.83
C LYS A 90 -4.53 -40.23 -21.10
N GLU A 91 -3.32 -39.84 -21.50
CA GLU A 91 -2.63 -40.39 -22.66
C GLU A 91 -2.32 -41.88 -22.49
N GLU A 92 -1.87 -42.30 -21.29
CA GLU A 92 -1.60 -43.70 -20.98
C GLU A 92 -2.88 -44.53 -21.04
N MET A 93 -3.98 -44.02 -20.48
CA MET A 93 -5.29 -44.67 -20.57
C MET A 93 -5.76 -44.80 -22.01
N ASN A 94 -5.65 -43.73 -22.81
CA ASN A 94 -6.00 -43.79 -24.23
C ASN A 94 -5.19 -44.84 -24.99
N LYS A 95 -3.88 -44.96 -24.71
CA LYS A 95 -3.03 -46.01 -25.31
C LYS A 95 -3.49 -47.41 -24.91
N LYS A 96 -3.86 -47.62 -23.64
CA LYS A 96 -4.39 -48.90 -23.16
C LYS A 96 -5.71 -49.24 -23.85
N TYR A 97 -6.62 -48.29 -24.00
CA TYR A 97 -7.87 -48.48 -24.72
C TYR A 97 -7.65 -48.79 -26.19
N ALA A 98 -6.78 -48.04 -26.89
CA ALA A 98 -6.45 -48.34 -28.29
C ALA A 98 -5.82 -49.73 -28.46
N ASN A 99 -4.96 -50.16 -27.52
CA ASN A 99 -4.40 -51.52 -27.55
C ASN A 99 -5.46 -52.59 -27.33
N LEU A 100 -6.41 -52.35 -26.41
CA LEU A 100 -7.51 -53.26 -26.15
C LEU A 100 -8.44 -53.36 -27.37
N GLU A 101 -8.78 -52.23 -27.98
CA GLU A 101 -9.61 -52.17 -29.19
C GLU A 101 -8.96 -52.96 -30.33
N ALA A 102 -7.67 -52.74 -30.61
CA ALA A 102 -6.96 -53.49 -31.64
C ALA A 102 -6.93 -55.00 -31.38
N LYS A 103 -6.83 -55.43 -30.11
CA LYS A 103 -6.91 -56.86 -29.75
C LYS A 103 -8.33 -57.42 -29.94
N LEU A 104 -9.36 -56.62 -29.63
CA LEU A 104 -10.75 -57.01 -29.86
C LEU A 104 -11.03 -57.13 -31.36
N GLU A 105 -10.60 -56.18 -32.18
CA GLU A 105 -10.71 -56.25 -33.64
C GLU A 105 -10.00 -57.49 -34.20
N LEU A 106 -8.82 -57.86 -33.69
CA LEU A 106 -8.12 -59.08 -34.10
C LEU A 106 -8.91 -60.36 -33.77
N LEU A 107 -9.51 -60.42 -32.57
CA LEU A 107 -10.30 -61.56 -32.12
C LEU A 107 -11.66 -61.66 -32.83
N LEU A 108 -12.25 -60.52 -33.19
CA LEU A 108 -13.56 -60.45 -33.86
C LEU A 108 -13.43 -60.52 -35.38
N GLY A 109 -12.29 -60.09 -35.94
CA GLY A 109 -11.94 -60.13 -37.36
C GLY A 109 -11.35 -61.45 -37.84
N THR A 110 -11.35 -62.48 -36.99
CA THR A 110 -11.11 -63.88 -37.37
C THR A 110 -12.44 -64.61 -37.55
N ASN A 111 -13.16 -64.26 -38.62
CA ASN A 111 -14.11 -65.12 -39.36
C ASN A 111 -14.18 -64.65 -40.81
#